data_AF-A0A0C2ERZ6-F1
#
_entry.id   AF-A0A0C2ERZ6-F1
#
_cell.length_a   1.000
_cell.length_b   1.000
_cell.length_c   1.000
_cell.angle_alpha   90.00
_cell.angle_beta   90.00
_cell.angle_gamma   90.00
#
_symmetry.space_group_name_H-M   'P 1'
#
loop_
_entity.id
_entity.type
_entity.pdbx_description
1 polymer ?
#
loop_
_entity_poly.entity_id
_entity_poly.type
_entity_poly.pdbx_seq_one_letter_code
_entity_poly.pdbx_strand_id
1 'polypeptide(L)'
;MDPSIQRALNEKLYEKRKIGALELERSIRELVAHKDTATVEAILDQLCNEYAYTVHQHSRNGGLIGLAAAAIALGSELPRYLETIVPPVLACFVDQDARVRYYACEAMYNIAKVAKGEILIYFNHIFDALCKLGADSELSVKNGAELLDRLVKDIVSESAATYVSVLVTSDFESGDKGFDQDDVDLPTAFSLKRFMPLLRDRIFVLNPFTRTFLVGWIVLLDSIPDLELVAYLPDFLSGLLTFLSDANRDVHIATQTCLDKFLGEIRRISRVKRGIADSRKSKTRGDNKHKLVQTETPESVLAHVEDPAKGFHDSPDSSTIAANAPASVLWNGSVGSKGNDGSGADGDDADDGEEAEDDDYHNNDADEPDVDSEDDWRFRWDEPSIIISSTHKGRVGYNNGCI
;
A
#
# COMPACT_ATOMS: atom_id res chain seq x y z
N MET A 1 -16.01 25.72 14.10
CA MET A 1 -14.72 26.23 13.61
C MET A 1 -14.70 27.76 13.60
N ASP A 2 -13.55 28.44 13.72
CA ASP A 2 -13.48 29.91 13.66
C ASP A 2 -14.01 30.45 12.30
N PRO A 3 -14.86 31.50 12.28
CA PRO A 3 -15.33 32.11 11.04
C PRO A 3 -14.24 32.56 10.05
N SER A 4 -13.04 32.92 10.52
CA SER A 4 -11.91 33.26 9.63
C SER A 4 -11.46 32.06 8.82
N ILE A 5 -11.31 30.91 9.48
CA ILE A 5 -10.91 29.64 8.87
C ILE A 5 -11.98 29.19 7.87
N GLN A 6 -13.25 29.26 8.27
CA GLN A 6 -14.37 28.90 7.39
C GLN A 6 -14.37 29.71 6.10
N ARG A 7 -14.12 31.02 6.20
CA ARG A 7 -14.03 31.92 5.04
C ARG A 7 -12.83 31.56 4.17
N ALA A 8 -11.67 31.33 4.77
CA ALA A 8 -10.44 31.00 4.05
C ALA A 8 -10.56 29.66 3.29
N LEU A 9 -11.19 28.64 3.88
CA LEU A 9 -11.40 27.34 3.22
C LEU A 9 -12.39 27.39 2.04
N ASN A 10 -13.33 28.34 2.05
CA ASN A 10 -14.28 28.54 0.93
C ASN A 10 -13.75 29.45 -0.18
N GLU A 11 -12.52 29.95 -0.07
CA GLU A 11 -11.93 30.80 -1.11
C GLU A 11 -11.67 30.01 -2.40
N LYS A 12 -11.79 30.71 -3.53
CA LYS A 12 -11.56 30.14 -4.86
C LYS A 12 -10.09 29.81 -5.10
N LEU A 13 -9.18 30.61 -4.53
CA LEU A 13 -7.74 30.44 -4.71
C LEU A 13 -7.20 29.39 -3.75
N TYR A 14 -6.45 28.43 -4.28
CA TYR A 14 -5.78 27.39 -3.51
C TYR A 14 -4.91 27.93 -2.38
N GLU A 15 -4.07 28.95 -2.63
CA GLU A 15 -3.17 29.50 -1.60
C GLU A 15 -3.93 30.08 -0.39
N LYS A 16 -5.13 30.64 -0.60
CA LYS A 16 -5.97 31.11 0.51
C LYS A 16 -6.55 29.95 1.31
N ARG A 17 -6.98 28.87 0.64
CA ARG A 17 -7.44 27.64 1.30
C ARG A 17 -6.33 27.04 2.16
N LYS A 18 -5.09 27.03 1.67
CA LYS A 18 -3.90 26.57 2.38
C LYS A 18 -3.61 27.37 3.65
N ILE A 19 -3.75 28.71 3.61
CA ILE A 19 -3.63 29.54 4.81
C ILE A 19 -4.70 29.14 5.85
N GLY A 20 -5.96 28.98 5.42
CA GLY A 20 -7.04 28.51 6.30
C GLY A 20 -6.75 27.11 6.89
N ALA A 21 -6.20 26.21 6.09
CA ALA A 21 -5.83 24.87 6.53
C ALA A 21 -4.72 24.86 7.59
N LEU A 22 -3.71 25.74 7.46
CA LEU A 22 -2.64 25.89 8.45
C LEU A 22 -3.15 26.47 9.77
N GLU A 23 -4.08 27.43 9.71
CA GLU A 23 -4.75 27.97 10.90
C GLU A 23 -5.62 26.91 11.58
N LEU A 24 -6.36 26.12 10.79
CA LEU A 24 -7.14 24.98 11.27
C LEU A 24 -6.26 23.94 11.95
N GLU A 25 -5.13 23.58 11.34
CA GLU A 25 -4.16 22.63 11.90
C GLU A 25 -3.68 23.10 13.27
N ARG A 26 -3.28 24.37 13.39
CA ARG A 26 -2.85 24.97 14.67
C ARG A 26 -3.97 24.92 15.72
N SER A 27 -5.17 25.31 15.34
CA SER A 27 -6.34 25.31 16.23
C SER A 27 -6.65 23.91 16.77
N ILE A 28 -6.66 22.89 15.90
CA ILE A 28 -6.91 21.50 16.32
C ILE A 28 -5.80 20.99 17.24
N ARG A 29 -4.52 21.32 16.97
CA ARG A 29 -3.40 20.94 17.85
C ARG A 29 -3.55 21.51 19.26
N GLU A 30 -3.99 22.76 19.38
CA GLU A 30 -4.26 23.40 20.67
C GLU A 30 -5.42 22.72 21.41
N LEU A 31 -6.52 22.42 20.70
CA LEU A 31 -7.67 21.71 21.28
C LEU A 31 -7.29 20.31 21.78
N VAL A 32 -6.52 19.56 20.99
CA VAL A 32 -6.02 18.23 21.37
C VAL A 32 -5.11 18.33 22.59
N ALA A 33 -4.22 19.33 22.67
CA ALA A 33 -3.37 19.56 23.83
C ALA A 33 -4.19 19.88 25.10
N HIS A 34 -5.33 20.56 24.96
CA HIS A 34 -6.27 20.83 26.03
C HIS A 34 -7.28 19.70 26.31
N LYS A 35 -7.24 18.61 25.53
CA LYS A 35 -8.19 17.48 25.60
C LYS A 35 -9.65 17.91 25.37
N ASP A 36 -9.87 18.95 24.58
CA ASP A 36 -11.20 19.38 24.17
C ASP A 36 -11.67 18.58 22.95
N THR A 37 -12.05 17.33 23.18
CA THR A 37 -12.48 16.41 22.12
C THR A 37 -13.81 16.83 21.50
N ALA A 38 -14.72 17.42 22.29
CA ALA A 38 -16.04 17.83 21.81
C ALA A 38 -15.94 18.93 20.74
N THR A 39 -15.05 19.91 20.93
CA THR A 39 -14.84 20.96 19.93
C THR A 39 -14.17 20.40 18.67
N VAL A 40 -13.24 19.43 18.82
CA VAL A 40 -12.61 18.75 17.68
C VAL A 40 -13.66 18.00 16.86
N GLU A 41 -14.53 17.21 17.51
CA GLU A 41 -15.63 16.50 16.86
C GLU A 41 -16.57 17.47 16.12
N ALA A 42 -16.95 18.58 16.76
CA ALA A 42 -17.79 19.60 16.11
C ALA A 42 -17.11 20.24 14.88
N ILE A 43 -15.78 20.42 14.90
CA ILE A 43 -15.02 20.92 13.75
C ILE A 43 -15.01 19.87 12.62
N LEU A 44 -14.79 18.59 12.95
CA LEU A 44 -14.80 17.51 11.97
C LEU A 44 -16.18 17.33 11.33
N ASP A 45 -17.23 17.33 12.14
CA ASP A 45 -18.61 17.27 11.65
C ASP A 45 -18.92 18.44 10.71
N GLN A 46 -18.41 19.63 11.02
CA GLN A 46 -18.53 20.79 10.15
C GLN A 46 -17.82 20.57 8.81
N LEU A 47 -16.57 20.09 8.80
CA LEU A 47 -15.82 19.78 7.57
C LEU A 47 -16.50 18.69 6.73
N CYS A 48 -17.10 17.69 7.36
CA CYS A 48 -17.77 16.61 6.65
C CYS A 48 -19.10 17.10 6.03
N ASN A 49 -19.97 17.67 6.86
CA ASN A 49 -21.36 17.96 6.47
C ASN A 49 -21.53 19.29 5.71
N GLU A 50 -20.74 20.31 6.05
CA GLU A 50 -20.84 21.64 5.43
C GLU A 50 -19.85 21.85 4.28
N TYR A 51 -18.92 20.91 4.06
CA TYR A 51 -17.92 21.03 2.98
C TYR A 51 -17.87 19.77 2.12
N ALA A 52 -17.38 18.65 2.64
CA ALA A 52 -17.08 17.46 1.84
C ALA A 52 -18.31 16.84 1.15
N TYR A 53 -19.49 16.85 1.79
CA TYR A 53 -20.74 16.35 1.19
C TYR A 53 -21.56 17.40 0.42
N THR A 54 -21.08 18.64 0.31
CA THR A 54 -21.85 19.69 -0.35
C THR A 54 -21.85 19.58 -1.87
N VAL A 55 -22.85 20.21 -2.50
CA VAL A 55 -22.97 20.26 -3.96
C VAL A 55 -21.97 21.25 -4.59
N HIS A 56 -21.44 22.21 -3.82
CA HIS A 56 -20.53 23.23 -4.33
C HIS A 56 -19.07 22.74 -4.36
N GLN A 57 -18.47 22.71 -5.56
CA GLN A 57 -17.09 22.23 -5.78
C GLN A 57 -16.04 22.93 -4.89
N HIS A 58 -16.12 24.25 -4.71
CA HIS A 58 -15.15 25.00 -3.92
C HIS A 58 -15.22 24.63 -2.44
N SER A 59 -16.43 24.41 -1.92
CA SER A 59 -16.64 23.93 -0.56
C SER A 59 -16.13 22.50 -0.40
N ARG A 60 -16.34 21.60 -1.37
CA ARG A 60 -15.71 20.26 -1.33
C ARG A 60 -14.19 20.32 -1.29
N ASN A 61 -13.56 21.16 -2.12
CA ASN A 61 -12.11 21.35 -2.13
C ASN A 61 -11.59 21.87 -0.77
N GLY A 62 -12.27 22.87 -0.19
CA GLY A 62 -11.98 23.36 1.15
C GLY A 62 -12.13 22.29 2.23
N GLY A 63 -13.17 21.46 2.14
CA GLY A 63 -13.40 20.34 3.05
C GLY A 63 -12.30 19.29 2.99
N LEU A 64 -11.90 18.88 1.79
CA LEU A 64 -10.83 17.90 1.58
C LEU A 64 -9.50 18.38 2.16
N ILE A 65 -9.13 19.63 1.88
CA ILE A 65 -7.91 20.25 2.43
C ILE A 65 -8.01 20.36 3.96
N GLY A 66 -9.17 20.76 4.48
CA GLY A 66 -9.41 20.89 5.92
C GLY A 66 -9.35 19.54 6.65
N LEU A 67 -9.91 18.47 6.07
CA LEU A 67 -9.84 17.11 6.63
C LEU A 67 -8.40 16.59 6.64
N ALA A 68 -7.62 16.85 5.60
CA ALA A 68 -6.19 16.51 5.58
C ALA A 68 -5.41 17.26 6.67
N ALA A 69 -5.65 18.57 6.82
CA ALA A 69 -5.04 19.38 7.87
C ALA A 69 -5.45 18.90 9.27
N ALA A 70 -6.72 18.55 9.47
CA ALA A 70 -7.21 17.96 10.71
C ALA A 70 -6.50 16.63 11.01
N ALA A 71 -6.34 15.75 10.03
CA ALA A 71 -5.63 14.48 10.21
C ALA A 71 -4.16 14.70 10.64
N ILE A 72 -3.47 15.66 10.02
CA ILE A 72 -2.10 16.06 10.40
C ILE A 72 -2.03 16.63 11.82
N ALA A 73 -3.03 17.41 12.22
CA ALA A 73 -3.12 17.99 13.56
C ALA A 73 -3.38 16.93 14.65
N LEU A 74 -4.29 15.99 14.37
CA LEU A 74 -4.68 14.91 15.27
C LEU A 74 -3.54 13.94 15.57
N GLY A 75 -2.67 13.66 14.60
CA GLY A 75 -1.49 12.82 14.79
C GLY A 75 -1.85 11.44 15.37
N SER A 76 -1.39 11.13 16.58
CA SER A 76 -1.66 9.86 17.25
C SER A 76 -3.13 9.65 17.64
N GLU A 77 -3.93 10.72 17.75
CA GLU A 77 -5.36 10.62 18.07
C GLU A 77 -6.23 10.40 16.84
N LEU A 78 -5.67 10.52 15.62
CA LEU A 78 -6.37 10.33 14.35
C LEU A 78 -7.20 9.03 14.28
N PRO A 79 -6.73 7.86 14.77
CA PRO A 79 -7.47 6.60 14.61
C PRO A 79 -8.91 6.70 15.12
N ARG A 80 -9.15 7.42 16.23
CA ARG A 80 -10.50 7.62 16.82
C ARG A 80 -11.48 8.31 15.88
N TYR A 81 -10.97 9.08 14.92
CA TYR A 81 -11.77 9.93 14.04
C TYR A 81 -11.80 9.43 12.59
N LEU A 82 -11.13 8.31 12.27
CA LEU A 82 -11.05 7.80 10.91
C LEU A 82 -12.43 7.42 10.34
N GLU A 83 -13.34 6.91 11.17
CA GLU A 83 -14.70 6.56 10.75
C GLU A 83 -15.49 7.78 10.27
N THR A 84 -15.20 8.95 10.84
CA THR A 84 -15.81 10.23 10.43
C THR A 84 -15.10 10.83 9.21
N ILE A 85 -13.76 10.74 9.16
CA ILE A 85 -12.93 11.45 8.17
C ILE A 85 -12.84 10.72 6.83
N VAL A 86 -12.73 9.39 6.83
CA VAL A 86 -12.46 8.60 5.61
C VAL A 86 -13.65 8.54 4.64
N PRO A 87 -14.91 8.29 5.07
CA PRO A 87 -16.03 8.16 4.15
C PRO A 87 -16.31 9.38 3.26
N PRO A 88 -16.24 10.64 3.75
CA PRO A 88 -16.39 11.81 2.90
C PRO A 88 -15.31 11.91 1.81
N VAL A 89 -14.05 11.60 2.14
CA VAL A 89 -12.96 11.61 1.16
C VAL A 89 -13.15 10.52 0.11
N LEU A 90 -13.58 9.33 0.52
CA LEU A 90 -13.93 8.25 -0.41
C LEU A 90 -15.05 8.64 -1.38
N ALA A 91 -16.06 9.39 -0.92
CA ALA A 91 -17.14 9.86 -1.78
C ALA A 91 -16.65 10.82 -2.88
N CYS A 92 -15.63 11.63 -2.58
CA CYS A 92 -15.02 12.55 -3.54
C CYS A 92 -14.17 11.88 -4.63
N PHE A 93 -13.79 10.60 -4.48
CA PHE A 93 -13.04 9.88 -5.53
C PHE A 93 -13.82 9.66 -6.82
N VAL A 94 -15.14 9.75 -6.78
CA VAL A 94 -16.01 9.59 -7.95
C VAL A 94 -16.74 10.88 -8.31
N ASP A 95 -16.23 12.02 -7.83
CA ASP A 95 -16.81 13.32 -8.13
C ASP A 95 -16.82 13.59 -9.64
N GLN A 96 -17.79 14.37 -10.11
CA GLN A 96 -17.85 14.76 -11.52
C GLN A 96 -16.70 15.71 -11.89
N ASP A 97 -16.29 16.56 -10.96
CA ASP A 97 -15.17 17.49 -11.14
C ASP A 97 -13.83 16.79 -10.87
N ALA A 98 -12.95 16.81 -11.87
CA ALA A 98 -11.64 16.17 -11.77
C ALA A 98 -10.73 16.81 -10.72
N ARG A 99 -10.88 18.11 -10.44
CA ARG A 99 -10.11 18.79 -9.38
C ARG A 99 -10.50 18.24 -8.01
N VAL A 100 -11.79 18.01 -7.77
CA VAL A 100 -12.27 17.40 -6.53
C VAL A 100 -11.70 15.99 -6.38
N ARG A 101 -11.70 15.19 -7.47
CA ARG A 101 -11.09 13.85 -7.46
C ARG A 101 -9.59 13.89 -7.16
N TYR A 102 -8.85 14.83 -7.75
CA TYR A 102 -7.43 15.04 -7.46
C TYR A 102 -7.19 15.40 -5.99
N TYR A 103 -7.92 16.38 -5.45
CA TYR A 103 -7.80 16.75 -4.04
C TYR A 103 -8.21 15.63 -3.09
N ALA A 104 -9.11 14.73 -3.50
CA ALA A 104 -9.44 13.55 -2.72
C ALA A 104 -8.25 12.58 -2.64
N CYS A 105 -7.50 12.39 -3.74
CA CYS A 105 -6.25 11.62 -3.74
C CYS A 105 -5.22 12.23 -2.80
N GLU A 106 -5.03 13.55 -2.88
CA GLU A 106 -4.10 14.28 -2.02
C GLU A 106 -4.48 14.19 -0.53
N ALA A 107 -5.76 14.40 -0.22
CA ALA A 107 -6.27 14.33 1.15
C ALA A 107 -6.13 12.90 1.72
N MET A 108 -6.52 11.88 0.95
CA MET A 108 -6.38 10.48 1.38
C MET A 108 -4.91 10.08 1.55
N TYR A 109 -3.99 10.55 0.70
CA TYR A 109 -2.56 10.31 0.87
C TYR A 109 -2.06 10.85 2.21
N ASN A 110 -2.42 12.10 2.55
CA ASN A 110 -2.00 12.72 3.80
C ASN A 110 -2.63 12.02 5.02
N ILE A 111 -3.90 11.62 4.94
CA ILE A 111 -4.58 10.83 5.98
C ILE A 111 -3.88 9.47 6.16
N ALA A 112 -3.65 8.73 5.08
CA ALA A 112 -3.00 7.42 5.12
C ALA A 112 -1.58 7.50 5.67
N LYS A 113 -0.83 8.55 5.33
CA LYS A 113 0.54 8.78 5.81
C LYS A 113 0.60 8.94 7.34
N VAL A 114 -0.40 9.60 7.92
CA VAL A 114 -0.51 9.76 9.37
C VAL A 114 -1.07 8.51 10.04
N ALA A 115 -2.13 7.92 9.46
CA ALA A 115 -2.84 6.76 10.00
C ALA A 115 -2.03 5.45 9.94
N LYS A 116 -1.13 5.31 8.96
CA LYS A 116 -0.32 4.10 8.73
C LYS A 116 -1.19 2.85 8.72
N GLY A 117 -0.86 1.82 9.52
CA GLY A 117 -1.60 0.55 9.59
C GLY A 117 -3.10 0.70 9.88
N GLU A 118 -3.54 1.76 10.57
CA GLU A 118 -4.97 1.98 10.85
C GLU A 118 -5.80 2.21 9.58
N ILE A 119 -5.19 2.74 8.52
CA ILE A 119 -5.90 2.96 7.26
C ILE A 119 -6.32 1.64 6.59
N LEU A 120 -5.69 0.51 6.98
CA LEU A 120 -5.96 -0.79 6.38
C LEU A 120 -7.36 -1.34 6.69
N ILE A 121 -8.04 -0.80 7.70
CA ILE A 121 -9.47 -1.09 7.95
C ILE A 121 -10.32 -0.70 6.72
N TYR A 122 -9.91 0.35 6.01
CA TYR A 122 -10.58 0.88 4.82
C TYR A 122 -9.99 0.33 3.52
N PHE A 123 -9.04 -0.61 3.58
CA PHE A 123 -8.27 -1.08 2.43
C PHE A 123 -9.15 -1.46 1.24
N ASN A 124 -10.21 -2.24 1.45
CA ASN A 124 -11.08 -2.69 0.36
C ASN A 124 -11.70 -1.51 -0.40
N HIS A 125 -12.15 -0.47 0.31
CA HIS A 125 -12.75 0.72 -0.30
C HIS A 125 -11.69 1.55 -1.04
N ILE A 126 -10.51 1.73 -0.44
CA ILE A 126 -9.40 2.47 -1.05
C ILE A 126 -8.91 1.75 -2.31
N PHE A 127 -8.71 0.44 -2.24
CA PHE A 127 -8.33 -0.38 -3.40
C PHE A 127 -9.35 -0.29 -4.53
N ASP A 128 -10.65 -0.36 -4.21
CA ASP A 128 -11.71 -0.25 -5.21
C ASP A 128 -11.73 1.12 -5.89
N ALA A 129 -11.47 2.19 -5.13
CA ALA A 129 -11.36 3.54 -5.66
C ALA A 129 -10.13 3.69 -6.57
N LEU A 130 -8.96 3.23 -6.11
CA LEU A 130 -7.71 3.28 -6.89
C LEU A 130 -7.81 2.50 -8.21
N CYS A 131 -8.52 1.35 -8.23
CA CYS A 131 -8.79 0.59 -9.46
C CYS A 131 -9.46 1.46 -10.55
N LYS A 132 -10.33 2.40 -10.14
CA LYS A 132 -11.07 3.28 -11.04
C LYS A 132 -10.25 4.52 -11.38
N LEU A 133 -9.62 5.14 -10.39
CA LEU A 133 -8.81 6.35 -10.55
C LEU A 133 -7.56 6.13 -11.42
N GLY A 134 -6.97 4.93 -11.40
CA GLY A 134 -5.87 4.59 -12.32
C GLY A 134 -6.26 4.66 -13.81
N ALA A 135 -7.57 4.67 -14.11
CA ALA A 135 -8.13 4.80 -15.45
C ALA A 135 -8.92 6.10 -15.65
N ASP A 136 -8.71 7.12 -14.81
CA ASP A 136 -9.41 8.41 -14.90
C ASP A 136 -9.23 9.11 -16.27
N SER A 137 -10.10 10.05 -16.65
CA SER A 137 -9.89 10.82 -17.87
C SER A 137 -8.71 11.78 -17.72
N GLU A 138 -8.54 12.35 -16.54
CA GLU A 138 -7.54 13.38 -16.27
C GLU A 138 -6.20 12.81 -15.82
N LEU A 139 -5.11 13.31 -16.43
CA LEU A 139 -3.76 12.89 -16.09
C LEU A 139 -3.36 13.29 -14.66
N SER A 140 -3.77 14.48 -14.21
CA SER A 140 -3.53 14.96 -12.84
C SER A 140 -4.08 13.99 -11.81
N VAL A 141 -5.32 13.53 -12.00
CA VAL A 141 -5.98 12.57 -11.10
C VAL A 141 -5.24 11.23 -11.09
N LYS A 142 -4.79 10.75 -12.26
CA LYS A 142 -3.96 9.54 -12.35
C LYS A 142 -2.66 9.68 -11.57
N ASN A 143 -1.96 10.81 -11.71
CA ASN A 143 -0.71 11.08 -10.99
C ASN A 143 -0.94 11.08 -9.46
N GLY A 144 -1.99 11.75 -8.99
CA GLY A 144 -2.37 11.76 -7.58
C GLY A 144 -2.75 10.38 -7.06
N ALA A 145 -3.51 9.60 -7.84
CA ALA A 145 -3.87 8.23 -7.50
C ALA A 145 -2.66 7.30 -7.46
N GLU A 146 -1.67 7.51 -8.33
CA GLU A 146 -0.43 6.73 -8.34
C GLU A 146 0.39 6.96 -7.06
N LEU A 147 0.49 8.21 -6.59
CA LEU A 147 1.18 8.52 -5.33
C LEU A 147 0.49 7.87 -4.13
N LEU A 148 -0.84 7.92 -4.09
CA LEU A 148 -1.64 7.21 -3.08
C LEU A 148 -1.45 5.70 -3.17
N ASP A 149 -1.49 5.12 -4.38
CA ASP A 149 -1.30 3.69 -4.60
C ASP A 149 0.06 3.21 -4.09
N ARG A 150 1.15 3.94 -4.38
CA ARG A 150 2.49 3.61 -3.87
C ARG A 150 2.52 3.63 -2.34
N LEU A 151 1.99 4.68 -1.70
CA LEU A 151 1.95 4.76 -0.24
C LEU A 151 1.14 3.62 0.38
N VAL A 152 -0.03 3.30 -0.16
CA VAL A 152 -0.86 2.21 0.38
C VAL A 152 -0.15 0.86 0.20
N LYS A 153 0.55 0.66 -0.92
CA LYS A 153 1.40 -0.53 -1.14
C LYS A 153 2.51 -0.65 -0.10
N ASP A 154 3.17 0.46 0.25
CA ASP A 154 4.20 0.47 1.29
C ASP A 154 3.59 0.10 2.65
N ILE A 155 2.47 0.72 3.04
CA ILE A 155 1.76 0.42 4.29
C ILE A 155 1.33 -1.06 4.34
N VAL A 156 0.76 -1.58 3.25
CA VAL A 156 0.35 -2.99 3.16
C VAL A 156 1.56 -3.91 3.30
N SER A 157 2.66 -3.60 2.62
CA SER A 157 3.90 -4.40 2.70
C SER A 157 4.48 -4.45 4.11
N GLU A 158 4.39 -3.34 4.86
CA GLU A 158 4.92 -3.25 6.22
C GLU A 158 3.98 -3.85 7.29
N SER A 159 2.66 -3.72 7.10
CA SER A 159 1.69 -3.86 8.20
C SER A 159 0.59 -4.90 7.98
N ALA A 160 0.39 -5.40 6.75
CA ALA A 160 -0.81 -6.20 6.44
C ALA A 160 -0.94 -7.52 7.21
N ALA A 161 0.18 -8.17 7.54
CA ALA A 161 0.19 -9.46 8.22
C ALA A 161 0.18 -9.36 9.75
N THR A 162 0.53 -8.20 10.32
CA THR A 162 0.85 -8.09 11.76
C THR A 162 0.10 -6.98 12.48
N TYR A 163 -0.42 -5.99 11.76
CA TYR A 163 -1.01 -4.82 12.39
C TYR A 163 -2.43 -5.08 12.89
N VAL A 164 -2.64 -4.90 14.18
CA VAL A 164 -3.94 -4.95 14.85
C VAL A 164 -4.36 -3.53 15.20
N SER A 165 -5.54 -3.11 14.73
CA SER A 165 -6.07 -1.76 14.94
C SER A 165 -6.43 -1.51 16.40
N VAL A 166 -6.12 -0.31 16.90
CA VAL A 166 -6.52 0.12 18.25
C VAL A 166 -8.04 0.18 18.40
N LEU A 167 -8.77 0.51 17.33
CA LEU A 167 -10.23 0.58 17.34
C LEU A 167 -10.88 -0.80 17.50
N VAL A 168 -10.21 -1.84 17.00
CA VAL A 168 -10.69 -3.22 17.11
C VAL A 168 -10.42 -3.76 18.51
N THR A 169 -9.30 -3.39 19.14
CA THR A 169 -8.96 -3.84 20.51
C THR A 169 -9.91 -3.29 21.59
N SER A 170 -10.46 -2.09 21.44
CA SER A 170 -11.39 -1.50 22.42
C SER A 170 -12.71 -2.25 22.56
N ASP A 171 -13.17 -2.92 21.49
CA ASP A 171 -14.39 -3.73 21.51
C ASP A 171 -14.21 -5.04 22.29
N PHE A 172 -12.98 -5.58 22.33
CA PHE A 172 -12.65 -6.80 23.08
C PHE A 172 -12.51 -6.55 24.59
N GLU A 173 -12.02 -5.38 25.01
CA GLU A 173 -11.89 -5.03 26.43
C GLU A 173 -13.25 -4.75 27.10
N SER A 174 -14.28 -4.43 26.32
CA SER A 174 -15.64 -4.16 26.82
C SER A 174 -16.50 -5.42 26.98
N GLY A 175 -16.04 -6.56 26.47
CA GLY A 175 -16.76 -7.84 26.52
C GLY A 175 -16.23 -8.78 27.61
N ASP A 176 -16.93 -8.84 28.75
CA ASP A 176 -16.76 -9.88 29.77
C ASP A 176 -17.05 -11.27 29.18
N LYS A 177 -16.03 -11.92 28.62
CA LYS A 177 -16.00 -13.38 28.39
C LYS A 177 -14.58 -13.89 28.59
N GLY A 178 -14.40 -14.70 29.63
CA GLY A 178 -13.20 -15.49 29.84
C GLY A 178 -12.90 -16.35 28.61
N PHE A 179 -11.87 -15.96 27.86
CA PHE A 179 -11.20 -16.78 26.87
C PHE A 179 -9.86 -17.21 27.46
N ASP A 180 -9.59 -18.53 27.40
CA ASP A 180 -8.31 -19.11 27.81
C ASP A 180 -7.15 -18.39 27.08
N GLN A 181 -6.15 -17.99 27.86
CA GLN A 181 -5.12 -17.00 27.52
C GLN A 181 -4.00 -17.54 26.62
N ASP A 182 -4.30 -18.39 25.64
CA ASP A 182 -3.24 -19.06 24.85
C ASP A 182 -3.37 -19.03 23.32
N ASP A 183 -4.42 -18.45 22.69
CA ASP A 183 -4.48 -18.39 21.21
C ASP A 183 -5.55 -17.41 20.64
N VAL A 184 -5.56 -16.14 21.10
CA VAL A 184 -6.43 -15.13 20.45
C VAL A 184 -5.65 -14.51 19.29
N ASP A 185 -5.77 -15.11 18.11
CA ASP A 185 -5.46 -14.46 16.82
C ASP A 185 -6.34 -13.21 16.70
N LEU A 186 -5.85 -12.08 17.23
CA LEU A 186 -6.54 -10.80 17.11
C LEU A 186 -6.63 -10.46 15.62
N PRO A 187 -7.82 -10.14 15.09
CA PRO A 187 -7.97 -9.89 13.67
C PRO A 187 -7.16 -8.66 13.28
N THR A 188 -6.19 -8.84 12.39
CA THR A 188 -5.41 -7.77 11.77
C THR A 188 -6.33 -6.79 11.05
N ALA A 189 -5.89 -5.53 10.95
CA ALA A 189 -6.64 -4.46 10.28
C ALA A 189 -6.90 -4.79 8.81
N PHE A 190 -5.88 -5.24 8.09
CA PHE A 190 -6.04 -5.87 6.78
C PHE A 190 -6.49 -7.32 6.93
N SER A 191 -7.44 -7.77 6.10
CA SER A 191 -7.86 -9.17 6.06
C SER A 191 -7.91 -9.67 4.64
N LEU A 192 -6.99 -10.56 4.31
CA LEU A 192 -6.91 -11.19 3.00
C LEU A 192 -8.25 -11.87 2.64
N LYS A 193 -8.83 -12.62 3.58
CA LYS A 193 -10.13 -13.29 3.41
C LYS A 193 -11.26 -12.31 3.05
N ARG A 194 -11.30 -11.13 3.67
CA ARG A 194 -12.30 -10.09 3.37
C ARG A 194 -12.02 -9.38 2.05
N PHE A 195 -10.78 -9.36 1.60
CA PHE A 195 -10.38 -8.76 0.32
C PHE A 195 -10.71 -9.66 -0.89
N MET A 196 -10.62 -10.98 -0.76
CA MET A 196 -10.78 -11.91 -1.89
C MET A 196 -12.08 -11.78 -2.70
N PRO A 197 -13.27 -11.56 -2.11
CA PRO A 197 -14.48 -11.34 -2.89
C PRO A 197 -14.35 -10.14 -3.84
N LEU A 198 -13.77 -9.04 -3.37
CA LEU A 198 -13.54 -7.84 -4.18
C LEU A 198 -12.56 -8.11 -5.33
N LEU A 199 -11.44 -8.80 -5.04
CA LEU A 199 -10.46 -9.15 -6.07
C LEU A 199 -11.08 -10.05 -7.15
N ARG A 200 -11.87 -11.05 -6.74
CA ARG A 200 -12.58 -11.97 -7.63
C ARG A 200 -13.50 -11.22 -8.59
N ASP A 201 -14.23 -10.23 -8.12
CA ASP A 201 -15.13 -9.45 -8.96
C ASP A 201 -14.36 -8.51 -9.91
N ARG A 202 -13.24 -7.95 -9.44
CA ARG A 202 -12.43 -7.00 -10.22
C ARG A 202 -11.49 -7.64 -11.23
N ILE A 203 -11.15 -8.93 -11.12
CA ILE A 203 -10.18 -9.57 -12.02
C ILE A 203 -10.65 -9.69 -13.49
N PHE A 204 -11.90 -9.36 -13.79
CA PHE A 204 -12.47 -9.42 -15.14
C PHE A 204 -12.56 -8.05 -15.85
N VAL A 205 -11.88 -7.03 -15.33
CA VAL A 205 -11.81 -5.71 -15.99
C VAL A 205 -11.25 -5.80 -17.42
N LEU A 206 -11.70 -4.89 -18.28
CA LEU A 206 -11.29 -4.83 -19.68
C LEU A 206 -10.12 -3.86 -19.91
N ASN A 207 -10.05 -2.79 -19.13
CA ASN A 207 -9.06 -1.73 -19.31
C ASN A 207 -7.63 -2.26 -18.99
N PRO A 208 -6.68 -2.22 -19.95
CA PRO A 208 -5.31 -2.71 -19.74
C PRO A 208 -4.58 -2.05 -18.56
N PHE A 209 -4.80 -0.75 -18.31
CA PHE A 209 -4.18 -0.06 -17.18
C PHE A 209 -4.66 -0.64 -15.84
N THR A 210 -5.96 -0.88 -15.72
CA THR A 210 -6.52 -1.55 -14.53
C THR A 210 -6.02 -2.99 -14.40
N ARG A 211 -5.79 -3.71 -15.50
CA ARG A 211 -5.18 -5.06 -15.46
C ARG A 211 -3.76 -5.02 -14.90
N THR A 212 -2.92 -4.10 -15.38
CA THR A 212 -1.57 -3.90 -14.84
C THR A 212 -1.61 -3.54 -13.35
N PHE A 213 -2.53 -2.65 -12.95
CA PHE A 213 -2.75 -2.30 -11.55
C PHE A 213 -3.06 -3.54 -10.70
N LEU A 214 -4.03 -4.36 -11.12
CA LEU A 214 -4.43 -5.56 -10.39
C LEU A 214 -3.30 -6.58 -10.29
N VAL A 215 -2.56 -6.82 -11.37
CA VAL A 215 -1.40 -7.71 -11.35
C VAL A 215 -0.33 -7.20 -10.39
N GLY A 216 -0.08 -5.88 -10.37
CA GLY A 216 0.85 -5.25 -9.44
C GLY A 216 0.47 -5.50 -7.98
N TRP A 217 -0.81 -5.36 -7.63
CA TRP A 217 -1.32 -5.66 -6.29
C TRP A 217 -1.26 -7.14 -5.92
N ILE A 218 -1.60 -8.04 -6.84
CA ILE A 218 -1.49 -9.48 -6.62
C ILE A 218 -0.04 -9.87 -6.34
N VAL A 219 0.92 -9.35 -7.13
CA VAL A 219 2.35 -9.61 -6.93
C VAL A 219 2.84 -9.06 -5.58
N LEU A 220 2.36 -7.90 -5.16
CA LEU A 220 2.72 -7.33 -3.87
C LEU A 220 2.18 -8.18 -2.72
N LEU A 221 0.89 -8.52 -2.75
CA LEU A 221 0.26 -9.34 -1.72
C LEU A 221 0.89 -10.74 -1.63
N ASP A 222 1.27 -11.35 -2.76
CA ASP A 222 2.00 -12.62 -2.83
C ASP A 222 3.41 -12.53 -2.22
N SER A 223 4.01 -11.35 -2.22
CA SER A 223 5.36 -11.15 -1.70
C SER A 223 5.43 -10.97 -0.19
N ILE A 224 4.30 -10.72 0.47
CA ILE A 224 4.23 -10.47 1.91
C ILE A 224 4.27 -11.82 2.63
N PRO A 225 5.28 -12.06 3.49
CA PRO A 225 5.32 -13.25 4.34
C PRO A 225 4.06 -13.34 5.21
N ASP A 226 3.64 -14.56 5.53
CA ASP A 226 2.47 -14.83 6.38
C ASP A 226 1.10 -14.45 5.77
N LEU A 227 1.07 -13.80 4.60
CA LEU A 227 -0.11 -13.73 3.74
C LEU A 227 -0.12 -14.91 2.75
N GLU A 228 -0.88 -15.96 3.06
CA GLU A 228 -1.01 -17.14 2.20
C GLU A 228 -1.90 -16.88 0.96
N LEU A 229 -1.53 -15.94 0.08
CA LEU A 229 -2.31 -15.59 -1.11
C LEU A 229 -2.49 -16.78 -2.07
N VAL A 230 -1.49 -17.65 -2.18
CA VAL A 230 -1.54 -18.88 -2.99
C VAL A 230 -2.73 -19.78 -2.65
N ALA A 231 -3.21 -19.77 -1.39
CA ALA A 231 -4.36 -20.55 -0.97
C ALA A 231 -5.67 -20.09 -1.65
N TYR A 232 -5.72 -18.82 -2.07
CA TYR A 232 -6.84 -18.20 -2.76
C TYR A 232 -6.67 -18.12 -4.27
N LEU A 233 -5.53 -18.57 -4.82
CA LEU A 233 -5.27 -18.56 -6.27
C LEU A 233 -6.43 -19.10 -7.12
N PRO A 234 -7.14 -20.20 -6.75
CA PRO A 234 -8.27 -20.70 -7.53
C PRO A 234 -9.39 -19.66 -7.77
N ASP A 235 -9.55 -18.67 -6.87
CA ASP A 235 -10.62 -17.68 -6.94
C ASP A 235 -10.40 -16.64 -8.04
N PHE A 236 -9.15 -16.34 -8.41
CA PHE A 236 -8.80 -15.28 -9.37
C PHE A 236 -7.92 -15.77 -10.53
N LEU A 237 -7.51 -17.05 -10.54
CA LEU A 237 -6.66 -17.63 -11.59
C LEU A 237 -7.25 -17.48 -12.99
N SER A 238 -8.57 -17.62 -13.15
CA SER A 238 -9.23 -17.47 -14.46
C SER A 238 -9.04 -16.08 -15.06
N GLY A 239 -9.06 -15.05 -14.23
CA GLY A 239 -8.77 -13.67 -14.64
C GLY A 239 -7.31 -13.49 -15.07
N LEU A 240 -6.36 -14.05 -14.31
CA LEU A 240 -4.94 -14.04 -14.70
C LEU A 240 -4.69 -14.78 -16.03
N LEU A 241 -5.35 -15.91 -16.28
CA LEU A 241 -5.24 -16.60 -17.57
C LEU A 241 -5.77 -15.74 -18.73
N THR A 242 -6.80 -14.92 -18.47
CA THR A 242 -7.30 -13.93 -19.43
C THR A 242 -6.26 -12.84 -19.70
N PHE A 243 -5.61 -12.32 -18.65
CA PHE A 243 -4.57 -11.29 -18.78
C PHE A 243 -3.30 -11.83 -19.47
N LEU A 244 -3.02 -13.13 -19.37
CA LEU A 244 -1.92 -13.76 -20.10
C LEU A 244 -2.14 -13.73 -21.62
N SER A 245 -3.37 -13.59 -22.08
CA SER A 245 -3.71 -13.46 -23.50
C SER A 245 -3.99 -12.01 -23.91
N ASP A 246 -3.57 -11.03 -23.09
CA ASP A 246 -3.82 -9.61 -23.36
C ASP A 246 -3.06 -9.11 -24.60
N ALA A 247 -3.68 -8.21 -25.35
CA ALA A 247 -3.06 -7.55 -26.49
C ALA A 247 -1.99 -6.54 -26.04
N ASN A 248 -2.14 -5.97 -24.84
CA ASN A 248 -1.14 -5.12 -24.23
C ASN A 248 0.02 -6.00 -23.69
N ARG A 249 1.20 -5.78 -24.26
CA ARG A 249 2.41 -6.56 -23.94
C ARG A 249 2.85 -6.42 -22.49
N ASP A 250 2.64 -5.26 -21.87
CA ASP A 250 3.04 -5.02 -20.49
C ASP A 250 2.17 -5.83 -19.52
N VAL A 251 0.85 -5.86 -19.78
CA VAL A 251 -0.09 -6.73 -19.04
C VAL A 251 0.32 -8.19 -19.18
N HIS A 252 0.62 -8.65 -20.40
CA HIS A 252 1.05 -10.01 -20.67
C HIS A 252 2.33 -10.37 -19.88
N ILE A 253 3.38 -9.54 -19.97
CA ILE A 253 4.68 -9.80 -19.31
C ILE A 253 4.52 -9.78 -17.78
N ALA A 254 3.80 -8.80 -17.24
CA ALA A 254 3.55 -8.71 -15.80
C ALA A 254 2.79 -9.95 -15.30
N THR A 255 1.76 -10.37 -16.04
CA THR A 255 0.95 -11.54 -15.71
C THR A 255 1.75 -12.83 -15.78
N GLN A 256 2.57 -13.01 -16.81
CA GLN A 256 3.46 -14.16 -16.93
C GLN A 256 4.40 -14.26 -15.72
N THR A 257 5.03 -13.14 -15.37
CA THR A 257 5.94 -13.05 -14.21
C THR A 257 5.21 -13.39 -12.91
N CYS A 258 3.98 -12.91 -12.73
CA CYS A 258 3.13 -13.23 -11.59
C CYS A 258 2.82 -14.74 -11.51
N LEU A 259 2.38 -15.35 -12.61
CA LEU A 259 2.06 -16.79 -12.64
C LEU A 259 3.30 -17.68 -12.41
N ASP A 260 4.47 -17.28 -12.93
CA ASP A 260 5.72 -18.01 -12.68
C ASP A 260 6.10 -18.04 -11.19
N LYS A 261 5.83 -16.95 -10.44
CA LYS A 261 6.02 -16.90 -8.99
C LYS A 261 5.11 -17.90 -8.27
N PHE A 262 3.80 -17.86 -8.54
CA PHE A 262 2.84 -18.82 -7.98
C PHE A 262 3.22 -20.26 -8.30
N LEU A 263 3.59 -20.57 -9.55
CA LEU A 263 4.02 -21.91 -9.93
C LEU A 263 5.28 -22.35 -9.16
N GLY A 264 6.23 -21.44 -8.96
CA GLY A 264 7.41 -21.66 -8.13
C GLY A 264 7.04 -22.01 -6.69
N GLU A 265 6.13 -21.24 -6.09
CA GLU A 265 5.65 -21.45 -4.74
C GLU A 265 4.88 -22.77 -4.58
N ILE A 266 3.93 -23.07 -5.47
CA ILE A 266 3.17 -24.34 -5.47
C ILE A 266 4.12 -25.54 -5.54
N ARG A 267 5.17 -25.47 -6.36
CA ARG A 267 6.19 -26.53 -6.45
C ARG A 267 6.96 -26.67 -5.13
N ARG A 268 7.34 -25.58 -4.47
CA ARG A 268 8.00 -25.61 -3.16
C ARG A 268 7.09 -26.24 -2.10
N ILE A 269 5.84 -25.77 -1.99
CA ILE A 269 4.84 -26.30 -1.07
C ILE A 269 4.63 -27.80 -1.30
N SER A 270 4.50 -28.22 -2.56
CA SER A 270 4.32 -29.64 -2.92
C SER A 270 5.51 -30.52 -2.51
N ARG A 271 6.74 -30.02 -2.64
CA ARG A 271 7.95 -30.74 -2.20
C ARG A 271 7.99 -30.90 -0.68
N VAL A 272 7.67 -29.83 0.06
CA VAL A 272 7.61 -29.86 1.53
C VAL A 272 6.54 -30.84 2.00
N LYS A 273 5.31 -30.76 1.45
CA LYS A 273 4.22 -31.69 1.78
C LYS A 273 4.59 -33.14 1.51
N ARG A 274 5.30 -33.43 0.42
CA ARG A 274 5.80 -34.78 0.11
C ARG A 274 6.83 -35.26 1.13
N GLY A 275 7.82 -34.42 1.46
CA GLY A 275 8.85 -34.76 2.46
C GLY A 275 8.28 -35.05 3.86
N ILE A 276 7.27 -34.28 4.28
CA ILE A 276 6.53 -34.53 5.53
C ILE A 276 5.78 -35.86 5.47
N ALA A 277 5.08 -36.14 4.36
CA ALA A 277 4.34 -37.40 4.19
C ALA A 277 5.28 -38.63 4.20
N ASP A 278 6.44 -38.54 3.56
CA ASP A 278 7.42 -39.63 3.51
C ASP A 278 8.09 -39.84 4.88
N SER A 279 8.36 -38.77 5.63
CA SER A 279 8.87 -38.84 7.02
C SER A 279 7.85 -39.43 8.00
N ARG A 280 6.56 -39.20 7.78
CA ARG A 280 5.49 -39.84 8.57
C ARG A 280 5.43 -41.34 8.26
N LYS A 281 5.50 -41.73 6.99
CA LYS A 281 5.50 -43.14 6.56
C LYS A 281 6.71 -43.92 7.09
N SER A 282 7.90 -43.32 7.14
CA SER A 282 9.10 -43.99 7.67
C SER A 282 9.04 -44.22 9.18
N LYS A 283 8.47 -43.28 9.96
CA LYS A 283 8.24 -43.44 11.41
C LYS A 283 7.25 -44.57 11.72
N THR A 284 6.10 -44.62 11.03
CA THR A 284 5.10 -45.69 11.23
C THR A 284 5.64 -47.08 10.85
N ARG A 285 6.60 -47.17 9.93
CA ARG A 285 7.26 -48.43 9.54
C ARG A 285 8.38 -48.85 10.50
N GLY A 286 8.97 -47.92 11.24
CA GLY A 286 9.97 -48.17 12.29
C GLY A 286 9.37 -48.77 13.57
N ASP A 287 8.19 -48.29 13.98
CA ASP A 287 7.52 -48.79 15.20
C ASP A 287 7.03 -50.24 15.07
N ASN A 288 6.69 -50.69 13.86
CA ASN A 288 6.33 -52.09 13.61
C ASN A 288 7.53 -53.05 13.59
N LYS A 289 8.78 -52.56 13.55
CA LYS A 289 9.98 -53.41 13.65
C LYS A 289 10.45 -53.65 15.09
N HIS A 290 10.17 -52.75 16.02
CA HIS A 290 10.56 -52.92 17.42
C HIS A 290 9.64 -53.86 18.23
N LYS A 291 8.49 -54.27 17.69
CA LYS A 291 7.58 -55.23 18.36
C LYS A 291 7.86 -56.71 18.02
N LEU A 292 8.82 -56.99 17.13
CA LEU A 292 9.12 -58.34 16.64
C LEU A 292 10.60 -58.72 16.86
N VAL A 293 11.22 -58.32 17.98
CA VAL A 293 12.55 -58.81 18.37
C VAL A 293 12.61 -58.98 19.90
N GLN A 294 11.82 -59.91 20.44
CA GLN A 294 12.10 -60.55 21.73
C GLN A 294 11.68 -62.01 21.65
N THR A 295 12.51 -62.82 20.99
CA THR A 295 12.67 -64.25 21.24
C THR A 295 13.86 -64.69 20.39
N GLU A 296 15.03 -64.84 21.01
CA GLU A 296 15.80 -66.10 21.01
C GLU A 296 17.23 -65.89 21.55
N THR A 297 17.66 -66.88 22.32
CA THR A 297 18.87 -67.01 23.13
C THR A 297 20.11 -67.41 22.31
N PRO A 298 21.33 -67.30 22.87
CA PRO A 298 22.58 -67.38 22.12
C PRO A 298 23.18 -68.79 22.13
N GLU A 299 23.76 -69.23 21.00
CA GLU A 299 24.76 -70.29 21.02
C GLU A 299 25.86 -70.08 19.96
N SER A 300 27.09 -70.30 20.41
CA SER A 300 28.38 -70.08 19.79
C SER A 300 28.74 -71.14 18.75
N VAL A 301 29.48 -70.79 17.70
CA VAL A 301 30.72 -71.49 17.31
C VAL A 301 31.66 -70.55 16.52
N LEU A 302 32.93 -70.52 16.91
CA LEU A 302 34.09 -69.91 16.25
C LEU A 302 34.50 -70.68 14.97
N ALA A 303 35.12 -69.99 13.99
CA ALA A 303 36.53 -70.25 13.61
C ALA A 303 37.03 -69.35 12.45
N HIS A 304 38.18 -68.71 12.72
CA HIS A 304 39.34 -68.36 11.88
C HIS A 304 39.17 -67.63 10.55
N VAL A 305 39.60 -66.36 10.42
CA VAL A 305 40.98 -65.81 10.32
C VAL A 305 41.67 -66.17 9.01
N GLU A 306 41.81 -65.19 8.12
CA GLU A 306 43.11 -64.77 7.53
C GLU A 306 42.95 -63.46 6.72
N ASP A 307 43.85 -62.52 7.00
CA ASP A 307 44.22 -61.27 6.31
C ASP A 307 45.77 -61.39 6.15
N PRO A 308 46.54 -60.68 5.29
CA PRO A 308 46.23 -59.38 4.68
C PRO A 308 46.85 -59.04 3.29
N ALA A 309 46.50 -57.83 2.84
CA ALA A 309 47.35 -56.83 2.16
C ALA A 309 47.77 -56.98 0.67
N LYS A 310 47.31 -56.00 -0.14
CA LYS A 310 48.01 -55.19 -1.18
C LYS A 310 46.92 -54.21 -1.70
N GLY A 311 46.95 -52.90 -1.56
CA GLY A 311 48.03 -51.92 -1.70
C GLY A 311 47.89 -51.23 -3.06
N PHE A 312 47.39 -49.98 -3.11
CA PHE A 312 47.87 -48.91 -4.00
C PHE A 312 47.18 -47.55 -3.74
N HIS A 313 48.01 -46.51 -3.75
CA HIS A 313 47.81 -45.04 -3.84
C HIS A 313 46.75 -44.58 -4.88
N ASP A 314 46.10 -43.41 -4.86
CA ASP A 314 46.53 -42.04 -4.52
C ASP A 314 45.33 -41.13 -4.16
N SER A 315 45.59 -40.06 -3.39
CA SER A 315 44.74 -38.86 -3.18
C SER A 315 45.20 -37.72 -4.14
N PRO A 316 44.74 -36.47 -3.97
CA PRO A 316 43.42 -35.91 -4.21
C PRO A 316 43.49 -34.80 -5.30
N ASP A 317 42.37 -34.21 -5.68
CA ASP A 317 42.44 -32.81 -6.15
C ASP A 317 41.22 -31.97 -5.76
N SER A 318 41.55 -30.76 -5.33
CA SER A 318 40.69 -29.70 -4.82
C SER A 318 40.57 -28.62 -5.89
N SER A 319 39.38 -28.05 -6.08
CA SER A 319 39.28 -26.62 -6.38
C SER A 319 37.88 -26.06 -6.07
N THR A 320 37.93 -25.11 -5.14
CA THR A 320 37.02 -24.01 -4.82
C THR A 320 36.49 -23.23 -6.03
N ILE A 321 35.31 -22.59 -5.90
CA ILE A 321 35.12 -21.11 -5.89
C ILE A 321 33.64 -20.70 -5.74
N ALA A 322 33.43 -19.88 -4.69
CA ALA A 322 32.58 -18.69 -4.48
C ALA A 322 31.13 -18.54 -4.99
N ALA A 323 30.36 -17.96 -4.07
CA ALA A 323 29.05 -17.34 -4.18
C ALA A 323 29.04 -16.04 -5.01
N ASN A 324 27.87 -15.67 -5.55
CA ASN A 324 27.40 -14.29 -5.59
C ASN A 324 25.89 -14.18 -5.89
N ALA A 325 25.27 -13.19 -5.22
CA ALA A 325 23.87 -12.76 -5.31
C ALA A 325 23.61 -11.86 -6.54
N PRO A 326 22.35 -11.62 -6.95
CA PRO A 326 22.04 -10.73 -8.06
C PRO A 326 21.77 -9.29 -7.60
N ALA A 327 22.29 -8.34 -8.38
CA ALA A 327 22.08 -6.91 -8.25
C ALA A 327 20.84 -6.44 -9.05
N SER A 328 20.23 -5.39 -8.50
CA SER A 328 19.16 -4.55 -9.05
C SER A 328 19.54 -3.90 -10.38
N VAL A 329 18.58 -3.86 -11.33
CA VAL A 329 18.70 -3.12 -12.58
C VAL A 329 17.78 -1.91 -12.51
N LEU A 330 18.39 -0.73 -12.45
CA LEU A 330 17.77 0.58 -12.59
C LEU A 330 17.46 0.85 -14.08
N TRP A 331 16.25 1.28 -14.36
CA TRP A 331 15.80 1.70 -15.68
C TRP A 331 16.09 3.20 -15.84
N ASN A 332 16.86 3.58 -16.84
CA ASN A 332 17.11 4.97 -17.22
C ASN A 332 16.88 5.06 -18.74
N GLY A 333 15.88 5.83 -19.16
CA GLY A 333 15.54 6.04 -20.56
C GLY A 333 15.27 7.51 -20.83
N SER A 334 16.27 8.21 -21.37
CA SER A 334 16.19 9.59 -21.86
C SER A 334 16.64 9.61 -23.32
N VAL A 335 15.76 10.01 -24.23
CA VAL A 335 16.02 10.46 -25.62
C VAL A 335 14.79 11.30 -26.00
N GLY A 336 14.79 12.54 -26.51
CA GLY A 336 15.81 13.29 -27.23
C GLY A 336 15.41 13.45 -28.70
N SER A 337 14.52 14.39 -29.05
CA SER A 337 14.40 14.87 -30.44
C SER A 337 13.99 16.34 -30.50
N LYS A 338 14.88 17.14 -31.10
CA LYS A 338 14.65 18.52 -31.57
C LYS A 338 14.39 18.49 -33.08
N GLY A 339 13.68 19.54 -33.55
CA GLY A 339 13.17 19.81 -34.91
C GLY A 339 14.20 19.86 -36.04
N ASN A 340 13.92 20.39 -37.23
CA ASN A 340 12.96 21.38 -37.71
C ASN A 340 12.92 21.27 -39.26
N ASP A 341 11.90 21.84 -39.91
CA ASP A 341 12.00 22.80 -41.04
C ASP A 341 10.71 22.84 -41.87
N GLY A 342 10.30 24.07 -42.22
CA GLY A 342 8.97 24.43 -42.73
C GLY A 342 8.89 24.71 -44.23
N SER A 343 7.71 25.16 -44.69
CA SER A 343 7.47 26.43 -45.42
C SER A 343 6.20 26.45 -46.29
N GLY A 344 5.55 27.62 -46.34
CA GLY A 344 4.59 28.10 -47.37
C GLY A 344 3.10 27.98 -47.01
N ALA A 345 2.18 28.92 -47.28
CA ALA A 345 2.23 30.26 -47.86
C ALA A 345 0.85 30.95 -47.64
N ASP A 346 0.85 32.28 -47.57
CA ASP A 346 -0.11 33.31 -48.03
C ASP A 346 -1.65 33.14 -47.93
N GLY A 347 -2.30 34.23 -47.52
CA GLY A 347 -3.73 34.50 -47.77
C GLY A 347 -4.30 35.67 -46.97
N ASP A 348 -4.39 36.83 -47.61
CA ASP A 348 -5.05 38.08 -47.17
C ASP A 348 -6.55 37.91 -46.90
N ASP A 349 -7.14 38.70 -45.99
CA ASP A 349 -8.21 39.67 -46.29
C ASP A 349 -8.78 40.32 -45.02
N ALA A 350 -9.08 41.61 -45.15
CA ALA A 350 -9.68 42.49 -44.15
C ALA A 350 -11.21 42.51 -44.26
N ASP A 351 -11.94 42.70 -43.15
CA ASP A 351 -13.19 43.47 -43.14
C ASP A 351 -13.58 43.94 -41.73
N ASP A 352 -14.15 45.14 -41.68
CA ASP A 352 -14.66 45.88 -40.53
C ASP A 352 -16.09 45.44 -40.14
N GLY A 353 -16.51 45.63 -38.88
CA GLY A 353 -17.94 45.57 -38.55
C GLY A 353 -18.31 45.39 -37.07
N GLU A 354 -18.58 46.53 -36.42
CA GLU A 354 -19.58 46.85 -35.37
C GLU A 354 -20.14 45.80 -34.37
N GLU A 355 -20.01 46.17 -33.09
CA GLU A 355 -20.94 46.04 -31.94
C GLU A 355 -21.94 44.87 -31.86
N ALA A 356 -21.74 44.00 -30.88
CA ALA A 356 -22.81 43.42 -30.06
C ALA A 356 -22.29 43.10 -28.65
N GLU A 357 -22.95 43.66 -27.63
CA GLU A 357 -22.81 43.28 -26.22
C GLU A 357 -23.36 41.85 -26.05
N ASP A 358 -22.47 40.89 -25.80
CA ASP A 358 -22.84 39.58 -25.27
C ASP A 358 -21.99 39.31 -24.01
N ASP A 359 -22.67 39.22 -22.87
CA ASP A 359 -22.14 38.79 -21.57
C ASP A 359 -21.68 37.33 -21.66
N ASP A 360 -20.48 37.12 -22.18
CA ASP A 360 -19.86 35.79 -22.20
C ASP A 360 -19.16 35.53 -20.86
N TYR A 361 -19.69 34.56 -20.11
CA TYR A 361 -19.07 33.95 -18.94
C TYR A 361 -17.82 33.18 -19.40
N HIS A 362 -16.75 33.90 -19.71
CA HIS A 362 -15.43 33.31 -19.80
C HIS A 362 -14.99 32.87 -18.40
N ASN A 363 -15.02 31.55 -18.19
CA ASN A 363 -14.25 30.87 -17.15
C ASN A 363 -12.78 31.27 -17.34
N ASN A 364 -12.34 32.30 -16.62
CA ASN A 364 -10.94 32.57 -16.40
C ASN A 364 -10.38 31.50 -15.45
N ASP A 365 -10.15 30.31 -16.00
CA ASP A 365 -9.32 29.24 -15.40
C ASP A 365 -7.81 29.55 -15.54
N ALA A 366 -7.44 30.78 -15.93
CA ALA A 366 -6.08 31.16 -16.30
C ALA A 366 -5.17 31.61 -15.12
N ASP A 367 -5.69 31.69 -13.90
CA ASP A 367 -4.94 32.19 -12.73
C ASP A 367 -4.68 31.12 -11.62
N GLU A 368 -5.09 29.87 -11.83
CA GLU A 368 -4.77 28.77 -10.90
C GLU A 368 -3.54 28.01 -11.43
N PRO A 369 -2.48 27.82 -10.61
CA PRO A 369 -1.24 27.24 -11.12
C PRO A 369 -1.49 25.84 -11.68
N ASP A 370 -0.85 25.55 -12.82
CA ASP A 370 -0.81 24.22 -13.43
C ASP A 370 -0.61 23.15 -12.35
N VAL A 371 -1.31 22.02 -12.49
CA VAL A 371 -1.19 20.88 -11.56
C VAL A 371 0.26 20.36 -11.45
N ASP A 372 1.15 20.81 -12.35
CA ASP A 372 2.59 20.57 -12.36
C ASP A 372 3.43 21.60 -11.57
N SER A 373 2.85 22.62 -10.91
CA SER A 373 3.63 23.53 -10.07
C SER A 373 4.01 22.84 -8.75
N GLU A 374 5.31 22.79 -8.47
CA GLU A 374 5.89 22.23 -7.24
C GLU A 374 5.53 23.08 -6.00
N ASP A 375 4.29 22.99 -5.53
CA ASP A 375 3.89 23.56 -4.25
C ASP A 375 4.13 22.55 -3.12
N ASP A 376 5.08 22.90 -2.24
CA ASP A 376 5.57 22.24 -0.99
C ASP A 376 4.48 21.68 -0.05
N TRP A 377 3.21 22.02 -0.26
CA TRP A 377 2.07 21.47 0.49
C TRP A 377 1.51 20.17 -0.10
N ARG A 378 1.54 19.99 -1.43
CA ARG A 378 0.81 18.95 -2.16
C ARG A 378 1.19 17.54 -1.71
N PHE A 379 2.42 17.35 -1.24
CA PHE A 379 2.92 16.12 -0.64
C PHE A 379 4.01 16.46 0.39
N ARG A 380 3.61 17.05 1.53
CA ARG A 380 4.47 17.71 2.54
C ARG A 380 5.71 16.94 3.06
N TRP A 381 5.97 15.69 2.64
CA TRP A 381 7.23 14.98 2.96
C TRP A 381 7.65 13.99 1.86
N ASP A 382 8.11 14.47 0.72
CA ASP A 382 8.86 13.66 -0.27
C ASP A 382 10.39 13.86 -0.15
N GLU A 383 10.88 14.53 0.91
CA GLU A 383 12.30 14.47 1.26
C GLU A 383 12.62 13.26 2.16
N PRO A 384 13.70 12.50 1.86
CA PRO A 384 14.10 11.33 2.63
C PRO A 384 14.61 11.76 4.01
N SER A 385 13.72 11.78 5.00
CA SER A 385 14.08 12.01 6.40
C SER A 385 14.74 10.76 6.97
N ILE A 386 16.07 10.74 6.84
CA ILE A 386 17.06 10.26 7.81
C ILE A 386 16.50 9.31 8.88
N ILE A 387 16.87 8.04 8.73
CA ILE A 387 16.85 7.02 9.77
C ILE A 387 17.40 7.61 11.08
N ILE A 388 16.53 7.93 12.03
CA ILE A 388 16.97 8.09 13.42
C ILE A 388 17.25 6.68 13.94
N SER A 389 18.48 6.24 13.71
CA SER A 389 19.03 5.06 14.36
C SER A 389 18.95 5.27 15.87
N SER A 390 18.16 4.42 16.53
CA SER A 390 18.21 4.22 17.98
C SER A 390 19.59 3.66 18.32
N THR A 391 20.56 4.55 18.55
CA THR A 391 21.83 4.19 19.14
C THR A 391 21.63 4.05 20.64
N HIS A 392 21.37 2.81 21.04
CA HIS A 392 21.52 2.33 22.41
C HIS A 392 23.00 2.46 22.81
N LYS A 393 23.42 3.65 23.29
CA LYS A 393 24.73 3.83 23.92
C LYS A 393 24.65 3.36 25.37
N GLY A 394 24.99 2.10 25.57
CA GLY A 394 25.37 1.55 26.86
C GLY A 394 26.48 2.38 27.50
N ARG A 395 26.21 2.89 28.69
CA ARG A 395 27.11 3.70 29.50
C ARG A 395 28.05 2.75 30.26
N VAL A 396 29.21 2.45 29.68
CA VAL A 396 30.32 1.84 30.43
C VAL A 396 31.21 2.97 30.93
N GLY A 397 31.04 3.33 32.20
CA GLY A 397 31.96 4.20 32.93
C GLY A 397 32.86 3.32 33.79
N TYR A 398 34.16 3.30 33.49
CA TYR A 398 35.18 2.80 34.40
C TYR A 398 36.22 3.88 34.67
N ASN A 399 36.56 3.95 35.96
CA ASN A 399 37.84 4.28 36.57
C ASN A 399 38.25 5.75 36.78
N ASN A 400 38.13 6.20 38.04
CA ASN A 400 39.21 6.21 39.05
C ASN A 400 38.69 7.09 40.21
N GLY A 401 38.59 6.65 41.47
CA GLY A 401 39.61 6.06 42.32
C GLY A 401 39.81 7.04 43.49
N CYS A 402 39.55 6.61 44.73
CA CYS A 402 40.09 7.17 45.98
C CYS A 402 39.62 6.33 47.19
N ILE A 403 40.61 5.64 47.78
CA ILE A 403 40.75 5.09 49.15
C ILE A 403 39.89 3.88 49.50
#